data_AF-A0A7S1XD47-F1
#
_entry.id   AF-A0A7S1XD47-F1
#
_cell.length_a   1.000
_cell.length_b   1.000
_cell.length_c   1.000
_cell.angle_alpha   90.00
_cell.angle_beta   90.00
_cell.angle_gamma   90.00
#
_symmetry.space_group_name_H-M   'P 1'
#
loop_
_entity.id
_entity.type
_entity.pdbx_description
1 polymer ?
#
loop_
_entity_poly.entity_id
_entity_poly.type
_entity_poly.pdbx_seq_one_letter_code
_entity_poly.pdbx_strand_id
1 'polypeptide(L)'
;LNLIEMLTALDMAIRNRSGTQILDEIEVSRHLFTAENPELDILIRTSGDHRLSDFLLWQSSFSHLAFPKATWPEFTFYDFVNVLLEYYGLRSERHRMDVKMNLP
;
A
#
# COMPACT_ATOMS: atom_id res chain seq x y z
N LEU A 1 -14.03 4.69 4.23
CA LEU A 1 -13.74 3.34 4.74
C LEU A 1 -12.39 3.31 5.41
N ASN A 2 -11.33 3.78 4.74
CA ASN A 2 -10.00 3.77 5.35
C ASN A 2 -9.85 4.78 6.50
N LEU A 3 -10.46 5.97 6.43
CA LEU A 3 -10.51 6.86 7.60
C LEU A 3 -11.14 6.19 8.84
N ILE A 4 -12.20 5.38 8.64
CA ILE A 4 -12.85 4.65 9.74
C ILE A 4 -11.90 3.59 10.28
N GLU A 5 -11.27 2.80 9.40
CA GLU A 5 -10.26 1.80 9.78
C GLU A 5 -9.13 2.42 10.61
N MET A 6 -8.50 3.50 10.14
CA MET A 6 -7.41 4.17 10.84
C MET A 6 -7.83 4.71 12.20
N LEU A 7 -9.01 5.34 12.29
CA LEU A 7 -9.53 5.84 13.56
C LEU A 7 -9.85 4.70 14.54
N THR A 8 -10.41 3.59 14.05
CA THR A 8 -10.65 2.39 14.84
C THR A 8 -9.35 1.78 15.33
N ALA A 9 -8.36 1.62 14.45
CA ALA A 9 -7.05 1.08 14.80
C ALA A 9 -6.35 1.95 15.86
N LEU A 10 -6.42 3.28 15.71
CA LEU A 10 -5.87 4.23 16.67
C LEU A 10 -6.58 4.16 18.02
N ASP A 11 -7.92 4.11 18.05
CA ASP A 11 -8.69 3.97 19.30
C ASP A 11 -8.36 2.66 20.02
N MET A 12 -8.24 1.55 19.29
CA MET A 12 -7.86 0.25 19.85
C MET A 12 -6.43 0.27 20.41
N ALA A 13 -5.48 0.83 19.67
CA ALA A 13 -4.09 0.99 20.13
C ALA A 13 -4.00 1.86 21.40
N ILE A 14 -4.83 2.91 21.50
CA ILE A 14 -4.91 3.76 22.69
C ILE A 14 -5.55 3.05 23.89
N ARG A 15 -6.55 2.19 23.69
CA ARG A 15 -7.23 1.46 24.79
C ARG A 15 -6.40 0.30 25.33
N ASN A 16 -5.62 -0.36 24.48
CA ASN A 16 -4.82 -1.52 24.85
C ASN A 16 -3.50 -1.17 25.55
N ARG A 17 -3.21 0.12 25.75
CA ARG A 17 -1.97 0.59 26.39
C ARG A 17 -2.15 0.86 27.88
N SER A 18 -1.07 0.66 28.63
CA SER A 18 -0.93 1.13 30.02
C SER A 18 0.19 2.18 30.09
N GLY A 19 -0.15 3.47 30.18
CA GLY A 19 0.82 4.56 30.34
C GLY A 19 0.74 5.67 29.27
N THR A 20 1.75 6.55 29.27
CA THR A 20 1.82 7.78 28.45
C THR A 20 2.95 7.76 27.41
N GLN A 21 3.43 6.57 27.02
CA GLN A 21 4.48 6.47 26.01
C GLN A 21 3.97 6.89 24.62
N ILE A 22 4.89 7.32 23.77
CA ILE A 22 4.59 7.69 22.37
C ILE A 22 4.16 6.43 21.63
N LEU A 23 3.04 6.53 20.93
CA LEU A 23 2.49 5.47 20.11
C LEU A 23 3.36 5.30 18.85
N ASP A 24 3.75 4.06 18.53
CA ASP A 24 4.47 3.78 17.30
C ASP A 24 3.57 3.27 16.16
N GLU A 25 4.14 3.23 14.95
CA GLU A 25 3.43 2.79 13.73
C GLU A 25 3.04 1.31 13.77
N ILE A 26 3.84 0.47 14.45
CA ILE A 26 3.63 -0.97 14.54
C ILE A 26 2.42 -1.25 15.44
N GLU A 27 2.28 -0.52 16.54
CA GLU A 27 1.14 -0.60 17.45
C GLU A 27 -0.17 -0.26 16.74
N VAL A 28 -0.20 0.77 15.90
CA VAL A 28 -1.39 1.08 15.09
C VAL A 28 -1.65 -0.01 14.05
N SER A 29 -0.61 -0.42 13.33
CA SER A 29 -0.72 -1.37 12.21
C SER A 29 -1.32 -2.71 12.63
N ARG A 30 -1.05 -3.18 13.85
CA ARG A 30 -1.62 -4.41 14.42
C ARG A 30 -3.14 -4.39 14.59
N HIS A 31 -3.75 -3.20 14.60
CA HIS A 31 -5.19 -3.03 14.80
C HIS A 31 -5.92 -2.63 13.51
N LEU A 32 -5.23 -2.53 12.38
CA LEU A 32 -5.87 -2.36 11.07
C LEU A 32 -6.68 -3.60 10.70
N PHE A 33 -7.70 -3.44 9.86
CA PHE A 33 -8.51 -4.58 9.42
C PHE A 33 -7.71 -5.58 8.60
N THR A 34 -6.59 -5.13 8.01
CA THR A 34 -5.69 -5.96 7.21
C THR A 34 -4.44 -6.42 7.98
N ALA A 35 -4.42 -6.37 9.31
CA ALA A 35 -3.21 -6.67 10.10
C ALA A 35 -2.65 -8.09 9.86
N GLU A 36 -3.51 -9.04 9.48
CA GLU A 36 -3.12 -10.43 9.18
C GLU A 36 -2.81 -10.67 7.69
N ASN A 37 -2.99 -9.66 6.84
CA ASN A 37 -2.67 -9.74 5.42
C ASN A 37 -1.19 -9.46 5.17
N PRO A 38 -0.62 -10.01 4.08
CA PRO A 38 0.70 -9.59 3.62
C PRO A 38 0.71 -8.10 3.23
N GLU A 39 1.90 -7.51 3.19
CA GLU A 39 2.08 -6.15 2.71
C GLU A 39 1.58 -5.98 1.27
N LEU A 40 1.05 -4.79 0.98
CA LEU A 40 0.51 -4.48 -0.34
C LEU A 40 1.63 -4.04 -1.27
N ASP A 41 2.00 -4.90 -2.22
CA ASP A 41 3.01 -4.56 -3.23
C ASP A 41 2.48 -3.64 -4.33
N ILE A 42 1.26 -3.90 -4.82
CA ILE A 42 0.68 -3.21 -5.99
C ILE A 42 -0.78 -2.89 -5.71
N LEU A 43 -1.18 -1.64 -5.96
CA LEU A 43 -2.56 -1.21 -5.99
C LEU A 43 -2.96 -0.81 -7.41
N ILE A 44 -3.89 -1.56 -8.01
CA ILE A 44 -4.37 -1.31 -9.37
C ILE A 44 -5.71 -0.58 -9.30
N ARG A 45 -5.81 0.56 -9.99
CA ARG A 45 -7.06 1.29 -10.20
C ARG A 45 -7.33 1.54 -11.68
N THR A 46 -8.34 0.86 -12.19
CA THR A 46 -8.80 0.96 -13.58
C THR A 46 -9.49 2.30 -13.87
N SER A 47 -9.82 2.52 -15.15
CA SER A 47 -10.51 3.70 -15.70
C SER A 47 -9.66 4.97 -15.80
N GLY A 48 -8.33 4.87 -15.64
CA GLY A 48 -7.39 5.98 -15.82
C GLY A 48 -7.48 7.10 -14.76
N ASP A 49 -8.22 6.88 -13.68
CA ASP A 49 -8.43 7.86 -12.62
C ASP A 49 -7.29 7.86 -11.60
N HIS A 50 -6.50 8.94 -11.53
CA HIS A 50 -5.38 9.08 -10.60
C HIS A 50 -5.83 9.52 -9.19
N ARG A 51 -6.54 8.64 -8.47
CA ARG A 51 -6.94 8.87 -7.06
C ARG A 51 -7.06 7.56 -6.29
N LEU A 52 -6.87 7.59 -4.97
CA LEU A 52 -7.06 6.40 -4.13
C LEU A 52 -8.52 6.24 -3.66
N SER A 53 -9.27 7.33 -3.53
CA SER A 53 -10.66 7.32 -3.04
C SER A 53 -10.83 6.64 -1.68
N ASP A 54 -9.95 6.94 -0.72
CA ASP A 54 -10.05 6.43 0.67
C ASP A 54 -10.01 4.89 0.75
N PHE A 55 -9.20 4.27 -0.12
CA PHE A 55 -9.00 2.83 -0.17
C PHE A 55 -7.55 2.48 0.16
N LEU A 56 -7.36 1.69 1.23
CA LEU A 56 -6.07 1.14 1.67
C LEU A 56 -4.94 2.18 1.79
N LEU A 57 -5.20 3.38 2.33
CA LEU A 57 -4.20 4.47 2.34
C LEU A 57 -2.97 4.13 3.19
N TRP A 58 -3.16 3.46 4.32
CA TRP A 58 -2.05 3.00 5.16
C TRP A 58 -1.22 1.95 4.44
N GLN A 59 -1.90 0.94 3.91
CA GLN A 59 -1.29 -0.22 3.27
C GLN A 59 -0.61 0.16 1.94
N SER A 60 -1.10 1.20 1.25
CA SER A 60 -0.53 1.67 -0.03
C SER A 60 0.60 2.69 0.10
N SER A 61 1.02 3.03 1.32
CA SER A 61 2.09 4.02 1.58
C SER A 61 3.39 3.73 0.83
N PHE A 62 3.75 2.46 0.67
CA PHE A 62 4.93 2.01 -0.06
C PHE A 62 4.63 1.15 -1.30
N SER A 63 3.35 1.02 -1.66
CA SER A 63 2.94 0.19 -2.78
C SER A 63 3.16 0.90 -4.12
N HIS A 64 3.28 0.11 -5.19
CA HIS A 64 3.24 0.64 -6.54
C HIS A 64 1.79 0.91 -6.94
N LEU A 65 1.50 2.15 -7.33
CA LEU A 65 0.18 2.58 -7.76
C LEU A 65 0.08 2.51 -9.29
N ALA A 66 -0.73 1.59 -9.80
CA ALA A 66 -0.95 1.40 -11.23
C ALA A 66 -2.34 1.93 -11.64
N PHE A 67 -2.38 2.78 -12.66
CA PHE A 67 -3.59 3.43 -13.16
C PHE A 67 -3.86 3.09 -14.64
N PRO A 68 -4.16 1.83 -14.99
CA PRO A 68 -4.46 1.45 -16.36
C PRO A 68 -5.69 2.22 -16.88
N LYS A 69 -5.64 2.61 -18.15
CA LYS A 69 -6.72 3.37 -18.81
C LYS A 69 -7.98 2.53 -19.04
N ALA A 70 -7.84 1.22 -19.21
CA ALA A 70 -8.96 0.31 -19.41
C ALA A 70 -9.97 0.44 -18.26
N THR A 71 -11.26 0.47 -18.58
CA THR A 71 -12.31 0.44 -17.55
C THR A 71 -12.38 -0.94 -16.90
N TRP A 72 -13.00 -1.07 -15.71
CA TRP A 72 -13.09 -2.37 -15.03
C TRP A 72 -13.68 -3.49 -15.89
N PRO A 73 -14.78 -3.29 -16.64
CA PRO A 73 -15.32 -4.34 -17.52
C PRO A 73 -14.40 -4.69 -18.70
N GLU A 74 -13.52 -3.78 -19.10
CA GLU A 74 -12.59 -3.96 -20.23
C GLU A 74 -11.21 -4.45 -19.79
N PHE A 75 -10.91 -4.46 -18.48
CA PHE A 75 -9.61 -4.81 -17.95
C PHE A 75 -9.31 -6.28 -18.19
N THR A 76 -8.29 -6.55 -19.00
CA THR A 76 -7.94 -7.90 -19.43
C THR A 76 -6.74 -8.47 -18.67
N PHE A 77 -6.49 -9.77 -18.87
CA PHE A 77 -5.26 -10.41 -18.39
C PHE A 77 -4.00 -9.75 -18.97
N TYR A 78 -4.05 -9.23 -20.20
CA TYR A 78 -2.92 -8.51 -20.79
C TYR A 78 -2.61 -7.21 -20.04
N ASP A 79 -3.64 -6.47 -19.63
CA ASP A 79 -3.48 -5.26 -18.82
C ASP A 79 -2.86 -5.60 -17.46
N PHE A 80 -3.31 -6.69 -16.83
CA PHE A 80 -2.74 -7.16 -15.58
C PHE A 80 -1.25 -7.54 -15.71
N VAL A 81 -0.88 -8.29 -16.76
CA VAL A 81 0.53 -8.65 -17.01
C VAL A 81 1.38 -7.41 -17.27
N ASN A 82 0.87 -6.42 -18.00
CA ASN A 82 1.59 -5.16 -18.24
C ASN A 82 1.89 -4.43 -16.92
N VAL A 83 0.91 -4.37 -15.99
CA VAL A 83 1.12 -3.78 -14.67
C VAL A 83 2.18 -4.56 -13.87
N LEU A 84 2.16 -5.89 -13.92
CA LEU A 84 3.19 -6.70 -13.25
C LEU A 84 4.58 -6.43 -13.82
N LEU A 85 4.73 -6.38 -15.15
CA LEU A 85 6.00 -6.11 -15.81
C LEU A 85 6.54 -4.72 -15.43
N GLU A 86 5.66 -3.71 -15.38
CA GLU A 86 6.01 -2.36 -14.91
C GLU A 86 6.56 -2.39 -13.47
N TYR A 87 5.83 -3.04 -12.56
CA TYR A 87 6.25 -3.19 -11.16
C TYR A 87 7.62 -3.89 -11.04
N TYR A 88 7.82 -5.01 -11.73
CA TYR A 88 9.10 -5.74 -11.69
C TYR A 88 10.26 -4.90 -12.26
N GLY A 89 10.02 -4.13 -13.31
CA GLY A 89 11.00 -3.21 -13.88
C GLY A 89 11.47 -2.16 -12.86
N LEU A 90 10.51 -1.45 -12.24
CA LEU A 90 10.78 -0.43 -11.23
C LEU A 90 11.50 -0.99 -9.99
N ARG A 91 11.12 -2.20 -9.55
CA ARG A 91 11.75 -2.86 -8.41
C ARG A 91 13.22 -3.20 -8.70
N SER A 92 13.52 -3.67 -9.91
CA SER A 92 14.88 -3.96 -10.36
C SER A 92 15.75 -2.69 -10.41
N GLU A 93 15.20 -1.58 -10.87
CA GLU A 93 15.90 -0.28 -10.88
C GLU A 93 16.19 0.22 -9.48
N ARG A 94 15.21 0.17 -8.57
CA ARG A 94 15.40 0.56 -7.16
C ARG A 94 16.49 -0.26 -6.49
N HIS A 95 16.43 -1.59 -6.64
CA HIS A 95 17.45 -2.48 -6.11
C HIS A 95 18.85 -2.13 -6.65
N ARG A 96 18.97 -1.82 -7.95
CA ARG A 96 20.23 -1.37 -8.55
C ARG A 96 20.73 -0.05 -7.97
N MET A 97 19.84 0.89 -7.70
CA MET A 97 20.17 2.18 -7.09
C MET A 97 20.63 2.03 -5.64
N ASP A 98 19.95 1.18 -4.87
CA ASP A 98 20.29 0.88 -3.48
C ASP A 98 21.66 0.20 -3.39
N VAL A 99 21.96 -0.72 -4.31
CA VAL A 99 23.29 -1.34 -4.41
C VAL A 99 24.35 -0.28 -4.77
N LYS A 100 24.08 0.62 -5.73
CA LYS A 100 25.00 1.69 -6.14
C LYS A 100 25.31 2.69 -5.02
N MET A 101 24.31 3.10 -4.23
CA MET A 101 24.48 4.06 -3.14
C MET A 101 25.15 3.46 -1.90
N ASN A 102 25.12 2.14 -1.74
CA ASN A 102 25.77 1.43 -0.64
C ASN A 102 27.15 0.84 -1.02
N LEU A 103 27.73 1.22 -2.17
CA LEU A 103 29.14 0.95 -2.44
C LEU A 103 30.03 1.90 -1.61
N PRO A 104 31.11 1.40 -1.00
CA PRO A 104 32.08 2.21 -0.26
C PRO A 104 32.80 3.23 -1.16
#